data_AF-A0A3S0KBW8-F1
#
_entry.id   AF-A0A3S0KBW8-F1
#
_cell.length_a   1.000
_cell.length_b   1.000
_cell.length_c   1.000
_cell.angle_alpha   90.00
_cell.angle_beta   90.00
_cell.angle_gamma   90.00
#
_symmetry.space_group_name_H-M   'P 1'
#
loop_
_entity.id
_entity.type
_entity.pdbx_description
1 polymer ?
#
loop_
_entity_poly.entity_id
_entity_poly.type
_entity_poly.pdbx_seq_one_letter_code
_entity_poly.pdbx_strand_id
1 'polypeptide(L)'
;MPLLSELLKDIPAPADRRIYAAFQRATKAGELPALRLLDRFDLQGAQGQTRRAFDYAYPESARAQVAAWMEATQQQTSGPRGVTAAQVQQMTDEELLQAIQAQQKPKRKRKVKASSKKAPEGQLEQPVSAFLAETPAEFQEV
;
A
#
# COMPACT_ATOMS: atom_id res chain seq x y z
N MET A 1 14.85 -29.06 -2.35
CA MET A 1 14.62 -27.64 -1.97
C MET A 1 13.54 -27.11 -2.89
N PRO A 2 12.27 -27.22 -2.48
CA PRO A 2 11.12 -26.78 -3.27
C PRO A 2 11.05 -25.25 -3.35
N LEU A 3 10.44 -24.74 -4.41
CA LEU A 3 10.34 -23.31 -4.69
C LEU A 3 8.92 -22.77 -4.48
N LEU A 4 8.82 -21.51 -4.07
CA LEU A 4 7.54 -20.81 -4.01
C LEU A 4 6.91 -20.69 -5.40
N SER A 5 7.70 -20.47 -6.45
CA SER A 5 7.20 -20.42 -7.83
C SER A 5 6.60 -21.75 -8.31
N GLU A 6 6.89 -22.88 -7.69
CA GLU A 6 6.26 -24.17 -7.99
C GLU A 6 4.88 -24.25 -7.34
N LEU A 7 4.77 -23.90 -6.06
CA LEU A 7 3.51 -23.87 -5.31
C LEU A 7 2.45 -22.92 -5.89
N LEU A 8 2.86 -21.88 -6.63
CA LEU A 8 1.94 -20.92 -7.26
C LEU A 8 1.39 -21.41 -8.62
N LYS A 9 1.95 -22.44 -9.25
CA LYS A 9 1.52 -22.89 -10.61
C LYS A 9 0.08 -23.42 -10.64
N ASP A 10 -0.35 -24.07 -9.58
CA ASP A 10 -1.67 -24.67 -9.45
C ASP A 10 -2.73 -23.68 -8.90
N ILE A 11 -2.34 -22.43 -8.65
CA ILE A 11 -3.17 -21.40 -8.03
C ILE A 11 -3.74 -20.47 -9.11
N PRO A 12 -5.02 -20.05 -9.02
CA PRO A 12 -5.57 -19.11 -9.98
C PRO A 12 -4.90 -17.73 -9.85
N ALA A 13 -4.37 -17.22 -10.97
CA ALA A 13 -3.75 -15.91 -11.16
C ALA A 13 -4.26 -14.70 -10.29
N PRO A 14 -5.58 -14.46 -10.07
CA PRO A 14 -6.04 -13.40 -9.16
C PRO A 14 -5.64 -13.58 -7.68
N ALA A 15 -5.29 -14.80 -7.26
CA ALA A 15 -4.84 -15.14 -5.92
C ALA A 15 -3.30 -15.09 -5.78
N ASP A 16 -2.53 -15.53 -6.77
CA ASP A 16 -1.04 -15.54 -6.79
C ASP A 16 -0.42 -14.28 -6.16
N ARG A 17 -0.76 -13.12 -6.73
CA ARG A 17 -0.19 -11.84 -6.32
C ARG A 17 -0.52 -11.50 -4.86
N ARG A 18 -1.60 -12.03 -4.30
CA ARG A 18 -2.00 -11.85 -2.90
C ARG A 18 -1.20 -12.79 -1.99
N ILE A 19 -1.13 -14.08 -2.35
CA ILE A 19 -0.40 -15.11 -1.59
C ILE A 19 1.09 -14.77 -1.56
N TYR A 20 1.71 -14.47 -2.71
CA TYR A 20 3.10 -14.00 -2.78
C TYR A 20 3.34 -12.76 -1.90
N ALA A 21 2.47 -11.75 -1.97
CA ALA A 21 2.61 -10.53 -1.17
C ALA A 21 2.36 -10.73 0.34
N ALA A 22 1.65 -11.79 0.74
CA ALA A 22 1.51 -12.21 2.13
C ALA A 22 2.71 -13.07 2.57
N PHE A 23 3.23 -13.94 1.72
CA PHE A 23 4.40 -14.79 1.98
C PHE A 23 5.65 -13.93 2.19
N GLN A 24 5.82 -12.88 1.38
CA GLN A 24 6.85 -11.84 1.57
C GLN A 24 6.72 -11.04 2.89
N ARG A 25 5.61 -11.16 3.62
CA ARG A 25 5.43 -10.58 4.97
C ARG A 25 5.72 -11.61 6.05
N ALA A 26 5.13 -12.80 5.96
CA ALA A 26 5.37 -13.90 6.89
C ALA A 26 6.87 -14.24 7.00
N THR A 27 7.56 -14.36 5.86
CA THR A 27 9.03 -14.55 5.81
C THR A 27 9.82 -13.39 6.41
N LYS A 28 9.35 -12.14 6.29
CA LYS A 28 9.98 -10.96 6.93
C LYS A 28 9.67 -10.83 8.42
N ALA A 29 8.58 -11.44 8.88
CA ALA A 29 8.21 -11.52 10.29
C ALA A 29 8.90 -12.69 11.01
N GLY A 30 9.51 -13.63 10.27
CA GLY A 30 10.09 -14.86 10.82
C GLY A 30 9.06 -15.99 11.01
N GLU A 31 7.81 -15.80 10.59
CA GLU A 31 6.74 -16.80 10.68
C GLU A 31 6.99 -18.02 9.78
N LEU A 32 7.63 -17.81 8.62
CA LEU A 32 7.98 -18.85 7.65
C LEU A 32 9.49 -18.84 7.35
N PRO A 33 10.21 -19.96 7.52
CA PRO A 33 11.62 -20.05 7.16
C PRO A 33 11.78 -20.22 5.64
N ALA A 34 12.12 -19.14 4.93
CA ALA A 34 12.45 -19.20 3.50
C ALA A 34 13.57 -18.23 3.13
N LEU A 35 14.46 -18.70 2.26
CA LEU A 35 15.54 -17.92 1.67
C LEU A 35 15.07 -17.29 0.35
N ARG A 36 15.16 -15.97 0.24
CA ARG A 36 14.92 -15.26 -1.01
C ARG A 36 16.06 -15.52 -1.99
N LEU A 37 15.73 -16.02 -3.18
CA LEU A 37 16.68 -16.23 -4.27
C LEU A 37 16.96 -14.93 -5.05
N LEU A 38 17.99 -14.95 -5.88
CA LEU A 38 18.27 -13.89 -6.86
C LEU A 38 17.40 -14.06 -8.12
N ASP A 39 17.03 -15.31 -8.41
CA ASP A 39 16.17 -15.73 -9.50
C ASP A 39 14.78 -15.08 -9.45
N ARG A 40 14.16 -14.98 -10.63
CA ARG A 40 12.91 -14.27 -10.81
C ARG A 40 11.95 -15.04 -11.71
N PHE A 41 10.71 -15.15 -11.26
CA PHE A 41 9.60 -15.71 -12.02
C PHE A 41 8.58 -14.62 -12.34
N ASP A 42 7.81 -14.82 -13.40
CA ASP A 42 6.78 -13.86 -13.84
C ASP A 42 5.46 -14.12 -13.11
N LEU A 43 5.15 -13.27 -12.13
CA LEU A 43 3.94 -13.31 -11.30
C LEU A 43 2.78 -12.63 -12.04
N GLN A 44 1.67 -13.32 -12.23
CA GLN A 44 0.54 -12.75 -12.97
C GLN A 44 -0.26 -11.74 -12.12
N GLY A 45 -0.70 -10.66 -12.76
CA GLY A 45 -1.48 -9.60 -12.13
C GLY A 45 -2.93 -9.57 -12.60
N ALA A 46 -3.80 -8.97 -11.80
CA ALA A 46 -5.13 -8.55 -12.27
C ALA A 46 -4.98 -7.68 -13.54
N GLN A 47 -5.85 -7.92 -14.54
CA GLN A 47 -5.77 -7.33 -15.89
C GLN A 47 -4.53 -7.76 -16.71
N GLY A 48 -3.97 -8.95 -16.47
CA GLY A 48 -2.97 -9.57 -17.35
C GLY A 48 -1.55 -9.00 -17.26
N GLN A 49 -1.33 -7.92 -16.51
CA GLN A 49 0.00 -7.34 -16.29
C GLN A 49 0.87 -8.30 -15.47
N THR A 50 1.82 -8.99 -16.12
CA THR A 50 2.87 -9.77 -15.46
C THR A 50 3.89 -8.87 -14.75
N ARG A 51 4.50 -9.38 -13.68
CA ARG A 51 5.60 -8.71 -12.97
C ARG A 51 6.63 -9.72 -12.49
N ARG A 52 7.92 -9.44 -12.72
CA ARG A 52 9.02 -10.24 -12.18
C ARG A 52 9.09 -10.14 -10.65
N ALA A 53 8.70 -11.21 -9.99
CA ALA A 53 8.88 -11.46 -8.57
C ALA A 53 10.28 -12.04 -8.31
N PHE A 54 10.73 -12.07 -7.06
CA PHE A 54 11.90 -12.88 -6.67
C PHE A 54 11.40 -14.22 -6.14
N ASP A 55 12.04 -15.32 -6.53
CA ASP A 55 11.66 -16.63 -6.01
C ASP A 55 12.19 -16.85 -4.58
N TYR A 56 11.65 -17.86 -3.90
CA TYR A 56 11.98 -18.22 -2.53
C TYR A 56 12.10 -19.74 -2.40
N ALA A 57 13.25 -20.20 -1.91
CA ALA A 57 13.44 -21.59 -1.50
C ALA A 57 13.15 -21.74 0.00
N TYR A 58 12.47 -22.81 0.40
CA TYR A 58 12.23 -23.15 1.80
C TYR A 58 12.70 -24.59 2.07
N PRO A 59 13.11 -24.94 3.31
CA PRO A 59 13.56 -26.29 3.61
C PRO A 59 12.38 -27.27 3.52
N GLU A 60 12.64 -28.52 3.12
CA GLU A 60 11.61 -29.55 2.94
C GLU A 60 10.78 -29.76 4.23
N SER A 61 11.41 -29.66 5.40
CA SER A 61 10.76 -29.74 6.72
C SER A 61 9.71 -28.65 6.95
N ALA A 62 9.82 -27.49 6.30
CA ALA A 62 8.83 -26.42 6.36
C ALA A 62 7.73 -26.53 5.29
N ARG A 63 7.80 -27.51 4.37
CA ARG A 63 6.84 -27.64 3.26
C ARG A 63 5.39 -27.78 3.72
N ALA A 64 5.15 -28.57 4.77
CA ALA A 64 3.82 -28.72 5.37
C ALA A 64 3.34 -27.40 6.01
N GLN A 65 4.23 -26.67 6.69
CA GLN A 65 3.93 -25.36 7.29
C GLN A 65 3.58 -24.32 6.22
N VAL A 66 4.36 -24.25 5.13
CA VAL A 66 4.12 -23.33 4.00
C VAL A 66 2.81 -23.66 3.30
N ALA A 67 2.52 -24.94 3.04
CA ALA A 67 1.27 -25.37 2.41
C ALA A 67 0.04 -25.01 3.25
N ALA A 68 0.03 -25.35 4.55
CA ALA A 68 -1.07 -25.01 5.46
C ALA A 68 -1.24 -23.48 5.62
N TRP A 69 -0.13 -22.73 5.65
CA TRP A 69 -0.17 -21.26 5.67
C TRP A 69 -0.76 -20.67 4.38
N MET A 70 -0.46 -21.24 3.21
CA MET A 70 -1.06 -20.80 1.94
C MET A 70 -2.56 -21.08 1.91
N GLU A 71 -2.97 -22.26 2.36
CA GLU A 71 -4.39 -22.65 2.41
C GLU A 71 -5.18 -21.71 3.32
N ALA A 72 -4.69 -21.47 4.55
CA ALA A 72 -5.29 -20.51 5.47
C ALA A 72 -5.35 -19.08 4.88
N THR A 73 -4.32 -18.68 4.11
CA THR A 73 -4.29 -17.39 3.39
C THR A 73 -5.33 -17.31 2.27
N GLN A 74 -5.59 -18.42 1.57
CA GLN A 74 -6.68 -18.49 0.59
C GLN A 74 -8.05 -18.39 1.27
N GLN A 75 -8.29 -19.22 2.30
CA GLN A 75 -9.55 -19.23 3.06
C GLN A 75 -9.86 -17.86 3.70
N GLN A 76 -8.87 -17.14 4.22
CA GLN A 76 -9.06 -15.78 4.76
C GLN A 76 -9.41 -14.72 3.70
N THR A 77 -9.29 -15.00 2.40
CA THR A 77 -9.51 -14.00 1.33
C THR A 77 -10.73 -14.28 0.44
N SER A 78 -11.46 -15.36 0.66
CA SER A 78 -12.77 -15.64 0.03
C SER A 78 -13.96 -15.01 0.77
N GLY A 79 -13.78 -14.58 2.02
CA GLY A 79 -14.84 -13.89 2.79
C GLY A 79 -15.27 -12.56 2.15
N PRO A 80 -16.59 -12.28 2.03
CA PRO A 80 -17.10 -11.09 1.37
C PRO A 80 -16.68 -9.81 2.12
N ARG A 81 -16.08 -8.85 1.42
CA ARG A 81 -15.75 -7.53 1.96
C ARG A 81 -16.94 -6.57 1.94
N GLY A 82 -18.00 -6.95 2.64
CA GLY A 82 -19.23 -6.20 2.75
C GLY A 82 -20.39 -7.10 3.20
N VAL A 83 -21.39 -6.47 3.80
CA VAL A 83 -22.68 -7.11 4.10
C VAL A 83 -23.59 -6.89 2.89
N THR A 84 -24.27 -7.92 2.39
CA THR A 84 -25.23 -7.75 1.28
C THR A 84 -26.51 -7.08 1.77
N ALA A 85 -27.27 -6.43 0.89
CA ALA A 85 -28.55 -5.81 1.28
C ALA A 85 -29.54 -6.83 1.92
N ALA A 86 -29.53 -8.08 1.44
CA ALA A 86 -30.33 -9.17 2.01
C ALA A 86 -29.83 -9.58 3.42
N GLN A 87 -28.52 -9.56 3.68
CA GLN A 87 -27.97 -9.79 5.01
C GLN A 87 -28.27 -8.62 5.96
N VAL A 88 -28.22 -7.37 5.49
CA VAL A 88 -28.63 -6.19 6.30
C VAL A 88 -30.13 -6.28 6.68
N GLN A 89 -30.98 -6.77 5.77
CA GLN A 89 -32.41 -7.02 6.05
C GLN A 89 -32.67 -8.20 7.01
N GLN A 90 -31.66 -9.03 7.29
CA GLN A 90 -31.73 -10.15 8.23
C GLN A 90 -31.07 -9.86 9.58
N MET A 91 -30.33 -8.75 9.70
CA MET A 91 -29.70 -8.30 10.94
C MET A 91 -30.71 -7.52 11.79
N THR A 92 -30.61 -7.69 13.11
CA THR A 92 -31.22 -6.76 14.07
C THR A 92 -30.49 -5.41 14.04
N ASP A 93 -31.16 -4.36 14.53
CA ASP A 93 -30.59 -3.00 14.55
C ASP A 93 -29.32 -2.93 15.45
N GLU A 94 -29.26 -3.76 16.50
CA GLU A 94 -28.07 -3.91 17.36
C GLU A 94 -26.89 -4.55 16.62
N GLU A 95 -27.12 -5.62 15.84
CA GLU A 95 -26.09 -6.25 15.01
C GLU A 95 -25.61 -5.31 13.89
N LEU A 96 -26.53 -4.56 13.29
CA LEU A 96 -26.21 -3.55 12.28
C LEU A 96 -25.35 -2.42 12.87
N LEU A 97 -25.68 -1.91 14.06
CA LEU A 97 -24.87 -0.93 14.78
C LEU A 97 -23.48 -1.46 15.13
N GLN A 98 -23.36 -2.72 15.57
CA GLN A 98 -22.06 -3.36 15.81
C GLN A 98 -21.25 -3.52 14.51
N ALA A 99 -21.89 -3.93 13.40
CA ALA A 99 -21.23 -4.06 12.10
C ALA A 99 -20.75 -2.69 11.56
N ILE A 100 -21.51 -1.62 11.76
CA ILE A 100 -21.11 -0.24 11.43
C ILE A 100 -19.91 0.20 12.28
N GLN A 101 -19.93 -0.03 13.60
CA GLN A 101 -18.81 0.31 14.48
C GLN A 101 -17.53 -0.47 14.11
N ALA A 102 -17.64 -1.77 13.79
CA ALA A 102 -16.51 -2.59 13.36
C ALA A 102 -15.88 -2.11 12.03
N GLN A 103 -16.66 -1.49 11.14
CA GLN A 103 -16.14 -0.86 9.92
C GLN A 103 -15.46 0.49 10.20
N GLN A 104 -15.87 1.23 11.23
CA GLN A 104 -15.30 2.52 11.62
C GLN A 104 -13.95 2.38 12.35
N LYS A 105 -12.94 1.86 11.63
CA LYS A 105 -11.55 1.83 12.11
C LYS A 105 -11.10 3.25 12.50
N PRO A 106 -10.46 3.43 13.68
CA PRO A 106 -10.09 4.75 14.15
C PRO A 106 -9.19 5.45 13.13
N LYS A 107 -9.55 6.67 12.71
CA LYS A 107 -8.80 7.48 11.75
C LYS A 107 -7.40 7.77 12.30
N ARG A 108 -6.44 6.89 11.95
CA ARG A 108 -5.05 6.93 12.42
C ARG A 108 -4.41 8.25 11.98
N LYS A 109 -4.38 9.25 12.88
CA LYS A 109 -3.90 10.61 12.62
C LYS A 109 -2.52 10.54 11.97
N ARG A 110 -2.47 10.85 10.66
CA ARG A 110 -1.25 10.78 9.84
C ARG A 110 -0.28 11.85 10.36
N LYS A 111 0.75 11.46 11.13
CA LYS A 111 1.85 12.35 11.49
C LYS A 111 2.45 12.91 10.20
N VAL A 112 2.25 14.21 9.99
CA VAL A 112 2.95 14.95 8.94
C VAL A 112 4.43 14.90 9.27
N LYS A 113 5.28 14.47 8.33
CA LYS A 113 6.73 14.65 8.49
C LYS A 113 6.98 16.16 8.55
N ALA A 114 7.59 16.64 9.63
CA ALA A 114 8.07 18.01 9.67
C ALA A 114 9.07 18.21 8.52
N SER A 115 8.69 19.02 7.54
CA SER A 115 9.59 19.49 6.49
C SER A 115 10.50 20.54 7.11
N SER A 116 11.72 20.16 7.46
CA SER A 116 12.75 21.07 7.94
C SER A 116 13.11 22.09 6.85
N LYS A 117 12.35 23.20 6.78
CA LYS A 117 12.74 24.40 6.04
C LYS A 117 14.01 24.95 6.67
N LYS A 118 15.17 24.55 6.15
CA LYS A 118 16.41 25.29 6.37
C LYS A 118 16.32 26.55 5.51
N ALA A 119 16.06 27.69 6.14
CA ALA A 119 16.08 28.97 5.45
C ALA A 119 17.54 29.29 5.01
N PRO A 120 17.75 29.83 3.80
CA PRO A 120 18.97 30.58 3.51
C PRO A 120 18.87 31.93 4.21
N GLU A 121 19.78 32.18 5.13
CA GLU A 121 19.88 33.43 5.89
C GLU A 121 20.96 34.33 5.26
N GLY A 122 20.69 35.63 5.14
CA GLY A 122 21.70 36.66 4.91
C GLY A 122 22.25 36.83 3.49
N GLN A 123 21.70 37.80 2.74
CA GLN A 123 22.53 38.81 2.07
C GLN A 123 21.79 40.16 1.90
N LEU A 124 21.82 40.91 3.01
CA LEU A 124 22.21 42.33 3.07
C LEU A 124 23.32 42.67 2.03
N GLU A 125 23.43 43.83 1.37
CA GLU A 125 22.78 45.16 1.44
C GLU A 125 22.68 45.76 -0.01
N GLN A 126 22.44 47.05 -0.38
CA GLN A 126 22.24 48.35 0.30
C GLN A 126 20.89 49.04 -0.08
N PRO A 127 20.78 50.26 -0.68
CA PRO A 127 20.05 51.31 0.03
C PRO A 127 18.87 51.96 -0.72
N VAL A 128 18.05 52.67 0.06
CA VAL A 128 16.94 53.50 -0.43
C VAL A 128 17.48 54.80 -1.06
N SER A 129 17.25 54.95 -2.36
CA SER A 129 17.35 56.25 -3.05
C SER A 129 15.95 56.79 -3.32
N ALA A 130 15.41 57.55 -2.36
CA ALA A 130 14.22 58.35 -2.63
C ALA A 130 14.61 59.53 -3.54
N PHE A 131 14.07 59.55 -4.76
CA PHE A 131 14.27 60.68 -5.68
C PHE A 131 12.91 61.29 -6.04
N LEU A 132 12.78 62.59 -5.80
CA LEU A 132 11.59 63.36 -6.17
C LEU A 132 11.62 63.65 -7.67
N ALA A 133 10.46 63.47 -8.31
CA ALA A 133 9.99 64.21 -9.47
C ALA A 133 8.46 64.14 -9.40
N GLU A 134 7.78 65.18 -8.92
CA GLU A 134 7.26 66.27 -9.77
C GLU A 134 6.37 65.78 -10.91
N THR A 135 5.07 65.69 -10.60
CA THR A 135 4.02 66.02 -11.56
C THR A 135 4.20 67.47 -12.02
N PRO A 136 4.01 67.77 -13.31
CA PRO A 136 2.76 68.48 -13.62
C PRO A 136 2.11 68.15 -14.97
N ALA A 137 0.87 68.65 -15.09
CA ALA A 137 0.18 69.11 -16.30
C ALA A 137 -0.40 68.12 -17.34
N GLU A 138 -1.61 68.51 -17.74
CA GLU A 138 -2.33 68.24 -18.99
C GLU A 138 -1.49 68.31 -20.28
N PHE A 139 -1.96 67.66 -21.36
CA PHE A 139 -2.39 68.40 -22.56
C PHE A 139 -3.40 67.59 -23.42
N GLN A 140 -4.02 68.25 -24.41
CA GLN A 140 -5.20 67.80 -25.19
C GLN A 140 -4.92 66.95 -26.44
N GLU A 141 -5.98 66.28 -26.90
CA GLU A 141 -6.41 66.02 -28.31
C GLU A 141 -5.38 65.67 -29.41
N VAL A 142 -5.58 64.49 -30.03
CA VAL A 142 -6.04 64.36 -31.43
C VAL A 142 -7.10 63.25 -31.49
#